data_AF-A0A7J7JMP4-F1
#
_entry.id   AF-A0A7J7JMP4-F1
#
_cell.length_a   1.000
_cell.length_b   1.000
_cell.length_c   1.000
_cell.angle_alpha   90.00
_cell.angle_beta   90.00
_cell.angle_gamma   90.00
#
_symmetry.space_group_name_H-M   'P 1'
#
loop_
_entity.id
_entity.type
_entity.pdbx_description
1 polymer ?
#
loop_
_entity_poly.entity_id
_entity_poly.type
_entity_poly.pdbx_seq_one_letter_code
_entity_poly.pdbx_strand_id
1 'polypeptide(L)'
;MKLLIGVELHRSTFELHNADSVYNLTCNCCDIFQGWGKGIVILNGRNLGRYWPVKGPTKTLYVPGVWLSQGDNEFMVWETDQLPAVKTLKFTTTPNLG
;
A
#
# COMPACT_ATOMS: atom_id res chain seq x y z
N MET A 1 -3.10 -18.41 20.46
CA MET A 1 -3.56 -19.10 19.24
C MET A 1 -3.90 -18.02 18.22
N LYS A 2 -3.06 -17.81 17.20
CA LYS A 2 -3.36 -16.84 16.14
C LYS A 2 -4.34 -17.54 15.19
N LEU A 3 -5.57 -17.01 15.03
CA LEU A 3 -6.42 -17.46 13.94
C LEU A 3 -5.71 -17.05 12.66
N LEU A 4 -5.23 -18.02 11.88
CA LEU A 4 -4.76 -17.77 10.53
C LEU A 4 -6.02 -17.50 9.71
N ILE A 5 -6.19 -16.25 9.28
CA ILE A 5 -7.18 -15.96 8.24
C ILE A 5 -6.72 -16.60 6.93
N GLY A 6 -7.68 -17.00 6.09
CA GLY A 6 -7.39 -17.38 4.72
C GLY A 6 -6.74 -16.22 3.96
N VAL A 7 -6.12 -16.51 2.81
CA VAL A 7 -5.60 -15.44 1.94
C VAL A 7 -6.77 -14.57 1.46
N GLU A 8 -6.70 -13.27 1.71
CA GLU A 8 -7.74 -12.32 1.32
C GLU A 8 -7.23 -11.28 0.32
N LEU A 9 -8.09 -10.96 -0.65
CA LEU A 9 -7.88 -9.91 -1.63
C LEU A 9 -8.71 -8.68 -1.27
N HIS A 10 -8.05 -7.54 -1.12
CA HIS A 10 -8.71 -6.24 -0.94
C HIS A 10 -8.44 -5.33 -2.11
N ARG A 11 -9.50 -4.78 -2.70
CA ARG A 11 -9.46 -3.81 -3.80
C ARG A 11 -9.99 -2.47 -3.29
N SER A 12 -9.31 -1.39 -3.65
CA SER A 12 -9.72 -0.02 -3.34
C SER A 12 -9.28 0.91 -4.46
N THR A 13 -10.07 1.95 -4.72
CA THR A 13 -9.76 2.99 -5.72
C THR A 13 -9.57 4.35 -5.07
N PHE A 14 -8.82 5.23 -5.72
CA PHE A 14 -8.65 6.63 -5.33
C PHE A 14 -8.46 7.51 -6.56
N GLU A 15 -8.93 8.76 -6.48
CA GLU A 15 -8.85 9.73 -7.57
C GLU A 15 -7.70 10.73 -7.36
N LEU A 16 -6.95 11.02 -8.43
CA LEU A 16 -5.91 12.03 -8.49
C LEU A 16 -6.33 13.18 -9.41
N HIS A 17 -6.77 14.30 -8.82
CA HIS A 17 -7.36 15.39 -9.59
C HIS A 17 -6.36 16.31 -10.33
N ASN A 18 -5.10 16.44 -9.88
CA ASN A 18 -4.12 17.34 -10.50
C ASN A 18 -2.77 16.65 -10.75
N ALA A 19 -2.11 16.98 -11.86
CA ALA A 19 -0.76 16.52 -12.18
C ALA A 19 0.27 17.01 -11.13
N ASP A 20 0.07 18.18 -10.53
CA ASP A 20 0.89 18.64 -9.40
C ASP A 20 0.70 17.76 -8.16
N SER A 21 -0.47 17.13 -7.98
CA SER A 21 -0.67 16.13 -6.95
C SER A 21 0.15 14.88 -7.21
N VAL A 22 0.40 14.51 -8.47
CA VAL A 22 1.32 13.41 -8.85
C VAL A 22 2.77 13.75 -8.48
N TYR A 23 3.18 15.02 -8.63
CA TYR A 23 4.50 15.51 -8.20
C TYR A 23 4.65 15.59 -6.66
N ASN A 24 3.57 15.92 -5.96
CA ASN A 24 3.53 15.91 -4.49
C ASN A 24 3.41 14.48 -3.89
N LEU A 25 2.82 13.53 -4.64
CA LEU A 25 2.76 12.10 -4.32
C LEU A 25 4.01 11.32 -4.74
N THR A 26 4.82 11.85 -5.67
CA THR A 26 6.16 11.31 -6.00
C THR A 26 7.17 11.56 -4.88
N CYS A 27 6.80 12.34 -3.88
CA CYS A 27 7.49 12.37 -2.60
C CYS A 27 6.95 11.22 -1.74
N ASN A 28 7.85 10.27 -1.50
CA ASN A 28 7.56 8.85 -1.37
C ASN A 28 7.37 8.39 0.04
N CYS A 29 6.40 7.48 0.17
CA CYS A 29 6.33 6.27 0.98
C CYS A 29 4.86 6.10 1.35
N CYS A 30 4.42 4.91 1.73
CA CYS A 30 3.10 4.78 2.28
C CYS A 30 3.28 4.14 3.67
N ASP A 31 2.73 4.74 4.73
CA ASP A 31 2.60 4.08 6.04
C ASP A 31 1.36 3.20 5.93
N ILE A 32 1.48 2.16 5.10
CA ILE A 32 0.32 1.50 4.51
C ILE A 32 -0.32 0.50 5.47
N PHE A 33 0.41 0.11 6.51
CA PHE A 33 0.22 -1.23 7.06
C PHE A 33 0.01 -1.28 8.58
N GLN A 34 -0.40 -0.18 9.23
CA GLN A 34 -0.80 -0.24 10.63
C GLN A 34 -1.94 -1.26 10.80
N GLY A 35 -1.69 -2.34 11.54
CA GLY A 35 -2.62 -3.45 11.76
C GLY A 35 -2.65 -4.53 10.67
N TRP A 36 -2.03 -4.30 9.50
CA TRP A 36 -1.88 -5.31 8.46
C TRP A 36 -0.77 -6.32 8.81
N GLY A 37 -0.92 -7.56 8.36
CA GLY A 37 0.05 -8.64 8.59
C GLY A 37 1.20 -8.64 7.60
N LYS A 38 1.05 -9.43 6.54
CA LYS A 38 2.06 -9.59 5.49
C LYS A 38 1.39 -9.97 4.17
N GLY A 39 1.99 -9.53 3.07
CA GLY A 39 1.33 -9.71 1.79
C GLY A 39 2.02 -9.03 0.61
N ILE A 40 1.25 -8.80 -0.44
CA ILE A 40 1.67 -8.14 -1.69
C ILE A 40 0.74 -6.97 -1.99
N VAL A 41 1.30 -5.87 -2.50
CA VAL A 41 0.52 -4.74 -3.02
C VAL A 41 0.70 -4.64 -4.53
N ILE A 42 -0.41 -4.40 -5.23
CA ILE A 42 -0.47 -4.15 -6.67
C ILE A 42 -1.12 -2.77 -6.86
N LEU A 43 -0.54 -1.92 -7.71
CA LEU A 43 -1.05 -0.61 -8.10
C LEU A 43 -1.28 -0.61 -9.60
N ASN A 44 -2.51 -0.31 -10.05
CA ASN A 44 -2.87 -0.23 -11.46
C ASN A 44 -2.39 -1.46 -12.26
N GLY A 45 -2.57 -2.66 -11.69
CA GLY A 45 -2.13 -3.93 -12.29
C GLY A 45 -0.63 -4.23 -12.20
N ARG A 46 0.18 -3.36 -11.59
CA ARG A 46 1.64 -3.52 -11.43
C ARG A 46 2.00 -3.90 -10.00
N ASN A 47 2.83 -4.94 -9.83
CA ASN A 47 3.26 -5.41 -8.51
C ASN A 47 4.24 -4.41 -7.86
N LEU A 48 3.85 -3.76 -6.76
CA LEU A 48 4.70 -2.86 -5.97
C LEU A 48 5.68 -3.62 -5.06
N GLY A 49 5.36 -4.87 -4.73
CA GLY A 49 6.21 -5.75 -3.95
C GLY A 49 5.56 -6.28 -2.68
N ARG A 50 6.40 -6.90 -1.85
CA ARG A 50 6.01 -7.55 -0.60
C ARG A 50 6.08 -6.58 0.57
N TYR A 51 5.10 -6.63 1.46
CA TYR A 51 5.13 -5.91 2.74
C TYR A 51 5.13 -6.87 3.92
N TRP A 52 5.81 -6.48 5.00
CA TRP A 52 5.78 -7.19 6.28
C TRP A 52 6.15 -6.26 7.45
N PRO A 53 5.33 -5.24 7.77
CA PRO A 53 5.65 -4.21 8.77
C PRO A 53 5.87 -4.78 10.17
N VAL A 54 5.23 -5.90 10.50
CA VAL A 54 5.32 -6.56 11.80
C VAL A 54 6.72 -7.12 12.04
N LYS A 55 7.41 -7.56 10.97
CA LYS A 55 8.81 -8.04 11.06
C LYS A 55 9.81 -6.94 10.72
N GLY A 56 9.46 -6.01 9.84
CA GLY A 56 10.37 -4.95 9.41
C GLY A 56 11.62 -5.48 8.69
N PRO A 57 12.67 -4.66 8.51
CA PRO A 57 12.76 -3.27 8.94
C PRO A 57 11.89 -2.34 8.07
N THR A 58 11.72 -2.69 6.79
CA THR A 58 10.92 -1.92 5.84
C THR A 58 9.42 -1.96 6.15
N LYS A 59 8.84 -0.80 6.45
CA LYS A 59 7.40 -0.62 6.74
C LYS A 59 6.65 0.11 5.62
N THR A 60 7.36 0.71 4.68
CA THR A 60 6.78 1.42 3.53
C THR A 60 7.26 0.87 2.19
N LEU A 61 6.38 0.86 1.18
CA LEU A 61 6.74 0.57 -0.21
C LEU A 61 6.90 1.86 -1.02
N TYR A 62 7.84 1.86 -1.96
CA TYR A 62 8.03 2.93 -2.92
C TYR A 62 6.94 2.86 -4.00
N VAL A 63 6.33 4.00 -4.33
CA VAL A 63 5.31 4.12 -5.38
C VAL A 63 5.90 4.95 -6.52
N PRO A 64 6.23 4.35 -7.68
CA PRO A 64 6.71 5.11 -8.82
C PRO A 64 5.61 6.03 -9.34
N GLY A 65 5.89 7.34 -9.44
CA GLY A 65 4.93 8.31 -9.98
C GLY A 65 4.43 7.97 -11.38
N VAL A 66 5.30 7.38 -12.21
CA VAL A 66 4.97 6.91 -13.56
C VAL A 66 3.95 5.76 -13.60
N TRP A 67 3.60 5.18 -12.44
CA TRP A 67 2.53 4.17 -12.34
C TRP A 67 1.19 4.76 -11.94
N LEU A 68 1.15 6.03 -11.54
CA LEU A 68 -0.07 6.75 -11.21
C LEU A 68 -0.70 7.35 -12.47
N SER A 69 -2.02 7.35 -12.53
CA SER A 69 -2.82 7.99 -13.57
C SER A 69 -3.50 9.24 -13.00
N GLN A 70 -3.69 10.27 -13.82
CA GLN A 70 -4.65 11.34 -13.47
C GLN A 70 -6.06 10.75 -13.49
N GLY A 71 -6.87 11.06 -12.47
CA GLY A 71 -8.16 10.41 -12.23
C GLY A 71 -8.01 9.11 -11.44
N ASP A 72 -8.72 8.07 -11.88
CA ASP A 72 -8.82 6.82 -11.12
C ASP A 72 -7.52 6.02 -11.07
N ASN A 73 -7.22 5.54 -9.87
CA ASN A 73 -6.15 4.60 -9.59
C ASN A 73 -6.68 3.48 -8.70
N GLU A 74 -6.09 2.30 -8.82
CA GLU A 74 -6.50 1.11 -8.10
C GLU A 74 -5.35 0.50 -7.30
N PHE A 75 -5.61 0.21 -6.02
CA PHE A 75 -4.81 -0.70 -5.23
C PHE A 75 -5.49 -2.04 -5.06
N MET A 76 -4.68 -3.10 -5.15
CA MET A 76 -5.04 -4.43 -4.70
C MET A 76 -4.03 -4.90 -3.66
N VAL A 77 -4.51 -5.39 -2.52
CA VAL A 77 -3.69 -5.94 -1.43
C VAL A 77 -4.05 -7.40 -1.23
N TRP A 78 -3.04 -8.26 -1.32
CA TRP A 78 -3.14 -9.69 -1.02
C TRP A 78 -2.60 -9.91 0.38
N GLU A 79 -3.48 -10.07 1.37
CA GLU A 79 -3.15 -10.29 2.78
C GLU A 79 -3.12 -11.80 3.09
N THR A 80 -2.16 -12.25 3.91
CA THR A 80 -1.92 -13.68 4.16
C THR A 80 -1.77 -14.06 5.64
N ASP A 81 -2.04 -13.17 6.58
CA ASP A 81 -1.74 -13.36 8.00
C ASP A 81 -2.72 -12.68 8.97
N GLN A 82 -2.91 -11.37 8.87
CA GLN A 82 -3.86 -10.64 9.72
C GLN A 82 -4.39 -9.36 9.05
N LEU A 83 -5.66 -9.07 9.34
CA LEU A 83 -6.32 -7.87 8.85
C LEU A 83 -6.43 -6.79 9.93
N PRO A 84 -6.28 -5.51 9.55
CA PRO A 84 -6.61 -4.42 10.44
C PRO A 84 -8.13 -4.31 10.63
N ALA A 85 -8.55 -3.71 11.75
CA ALA A 85 -9.95 -3.36 11.98
C ALA A 85 -10.49 -2.38 10.93
N VAL A 86 -9.62 -1.50 10.41
CA VAL A 86 -9.93 -0.55 9.35
C VAL A 86 -8.94 -0.77 8.20
N LYS A 87 -9.44 -1.13 7.02
CA LYS A 87 -8.65 -1.47 5.83
C LYS A 87 -8.29 -0.22 5.04
N THR A 88 -7.37 0.58 5.56
CA THR A 88 -6.90 1.82 4.93
C THR A 88 -5.44 1.72 4.54
N LEU A 89 -5.10 2.31 3.40
CA LEU A 89 -3.74 2.55 2.93
C LEU A 89 -3.47 4.06 2.99
N LYS A 90 -2.28 4.48 3.42
CA LYS A 90 -1.92 5.90 3.54
C LYS A 90 -0.64 6.20 2.78
N PHE A 91 -0.65 7.26 1.99
CA PHE A 91 0.55 7.88 1.42
C PHE A 91 1.23 8.79 2.45
N THR A 92 2.54 8.88 2.39
CA THR A 92 3.45 9.74 3.17
C THR A 92 4.63 10.13 2.30
N THR A 93 5.40 11.14 2.72
CA THR A 93 6.54 11.67 1.97
C THR A 93 7.89 11.24 2.53
N THR A 94 7.91 10.55 3.69
CA THR A 94 9.12 10.13 4.40
C THR A 94 9.19 8.61 4.63
N PRO A 95 10.06 7.86 3.94
CA PRO A 95 10.09 6.40 4.03
C PRO A 95 10.42 5.91 5.43
N ASN A 96 9.73 4.85 5.86
CA ASN A 96 9.99 4.14 7.10
C ASN A 96 10.61 2.79 6.75
N LEU A 97 11.93 2.74 6.79
CA LEU A 97 12.71 1.58 6.38
C LEU A 97 13.25 0.75 7.56
N GLY A 98 12.92 1.12 8.80
CA GLY A 98 13.44 0.51 10.03
C GLY A 98 14.00 1.54 10.98
#